data_AF-A0A438IKN7-F1
#
_entry.id   AF-A0A438IKN7-F1
#
_cell.length_a   1.000
_cell.length_b   1.000
_cell.length_c   1.000
_cell.angle_alpha   90.00
_cell.angle_beta   90.00
_cell.angle_gamma   90.00
#
_symmetry.space_group_name_H-M   'P 1'
#
loop_
_entity.id
_entity.type
_entity.pdbx_description
1 polymer ?
#
loop_
_entity_poly.entity_id
_entity_poly.type
_entity_poly.pdbx_seq_one_letter_code
_entity_poly.pdbx_strand_id
1 'polypeptide(L)'
;MSTSSNPSALRFLASLFTPICPHSLSFRPLILPEHVTLRVQVPFNSRGHAWASFDGKDRRQLAPGDALVVSMAPCPVPTACQV
;
A
#
# COMPACT_ATOMS: atom_id res chain seq x y z
N MET A 1 -30.53 -29.05 14.16
CA MET A 1 -30.65 -28.08 13.04
C MET A 1 -29.44 -27.17 13.10
N SER A 2 -28.43 -27.49 12.29
CA SER A 2 -27.11 -26.85 12.27
C SER A 2 -27.15 -25.49 11.57
N THR A 3 -26.94 -24.40 12.31
CA THR A 3 -26.60 -23.11 11.70
C THR A 3 -25.13 -23.16 11.27
N SER A 4 -24.92 -23.41 9.98
CA SER A 4 -23.62 -23.26 9.31
C SER A 4 -23.21 -21.79 9.38
N SER A 5 -22.39 -21.44 10.37
CA SER A 5 -21.63 -20.19 10.38
C SER A 5 -20.52 -20.33 9.34
N ASN A 6 -20.80 -19.89 8.11
CA ASN A 6 -19.82 -19.93 7.03
C ASN A 6 -18.68 -18.94 7.38
N PRO A 7 -17.44 -19.39 7.65
CA PRO A 7 -16.35 -18.53 8.15
C PRO A 7 -15.70 -17.67 7.04
N SER A 8 -16.37 -17.49 5.90
CA SER A 8 -15.82 -16.96 4.66
C SER A 8 -15.95 -15.44 4.48
N ALA A 9 -16.45 -14.69 5.47
CA ALA A 9 -16.76 -13.26 5.33
C ALA A 9 -16.00 -12.29 6.26
N LEU A 10 -14.99 -12.73 7.00
CA LEU A 10 -14.04 -11.77 7.61
C LEU A 10 -13.04 -11.31 6.54
N ARG A 11 -13.49 -10.37 5.69
CA ARG A 11 -12.59 -9.62 4.82
C ARG A 11 -11.82 -8.61 5.66
N PHE A 12 -10.63 -8.98 6.09
CA PHE A 12 -9.68 -8.00 6.61
C PHE A 12 -9.06 -7.26 5.43
N LEU A 13 -9.41 -5.99 5.26
CA LEU A 13 -8.72 -5.13 4.31
C LEU A 13 -7.34 -4.80 4.87
N ALA A 14 -6.31 -4.95 4.04
CA ALA A 14 -4.94 -4.71 4.44
C ALA A 14 -4.15 -4.11 3.28
N SER A 15 -3.17 -3.27 3.62
CA SER A 15 -2.17 -2.74 2.68
C SER A 15 -0.86 -3.49 2.86
N LEU A 16 -0.19 -3.82 1.76
CA LEU A 16 1.12 -4.47 1.76
C LEU A 16 2.21 -3.45 1.45
N PHE A 17 3.23 -3.37 2.30
CA PHE A 17 4.42 -2.57 2.05
C PHE A 17 5.63 -3.47 1.83
N THR A 18 6.21 -3.43 0.63
CA THR A 18 7.38 -4.23 0.23
C THR A 18 8.50 -3.34 -0.26
N PRO A 19 9.61 -3.20 0.49
CA PRO A 19 10.80 -2.52 -0.02
C PRO A 19 11.44 -3.36 -1.13
N ILE A 20 11.84 -2.71 -2.23
CA ILE A 20 12.53 -3.35 -3.36
C ILE A 20 14.03 -3.04 -3.25
N CYS A 21 14.86 -4.08 -3.31
CA CYS A 21 16.33 -4.01 -3.17
C CYS A 21 16.81 -3.14 -1.99
N PRO A 22 16.33 -3.36 -0.76
CA PRO A 22 16.76 -2.56 0.38
C PRO A 22 18.24 -2.79 0.68
N HIS A 23 18.95 -1.71 1.04
CA HIS A 23 20.35 -1.78 1.46
C HIS A 23 20.56 -2.32 2.88
N SER A 24 19.50 -2.80 3.55
CA SER A 24 19.56 -3.45 4.86
C SER A 24 18.83 -4.78 4.84
N LEU A 25 19.45 -5.79 5.45
CA LEU A 25 19.02 -7.18 5.47
C LEU A 25 17.77 -7.42 6.34
N SER A 26 17.31 -6.40 7.08
CA SER A 26 16.16 -6.48 7.99
C SER A 26 14.84 -6.01 7.36
N PHE A 27 14.87 -5.52 6.13
CA PHE A 27 13.67 -4.97 5.48
C PHE A 27 12.78 -6.09 4.93
N ARG A 28 11.82 -6.50 5.75
CA ARG A 28 10.80 -7.51 5.42
C ARG A 28 9.51 -6.84 4.92
N PRO A 29 8.71 -7.52 4.08
CA PRO A 29 7.35 -7.07 3.77
C PRO A 29 6.53 -6.86 5.04
N LEU A 30 5.75 -5.77 5.10
CA LEU A 30 4.86 -5.43 6.20
C LEU A 30 3.40 -5.48 5.73
N ILE A 31 2.55 -6.15 6.51
CA ILE A 31 1.10 -6.13 6.33
C ILE A 31 0.53 -5.09 7.30
N LEU A 32 -0.16 -4.09 6.76
CA LEU A 32 -0.71 -2.97 7.51
C LEU A 32 -2.25 -3.07 7.53
N PRO A 33 -2.89 -2.89 8.71
CA PRO A 33 -4.34 -2.80 8.80
C PRO A 33 -4.94 -1.63 8.01
N GLU A 34 -6.24 -1.70 7.69
CA GLU A 34 -6.97 -0.70 6.90
C GLU A 34 -6.96 0.73 7.45
N HIS A 35 -6.87 0.90 8.77
CA HIS A 35 -6.89 2.22 9.43
C HIS A 35 -5.53 2.91 9.43
N VAL A 36 -4.47 2.22 9.00
CA VAL A 36 -3.12 2.78 8.98
C VAL A 36 -2.95 3.66 7.76
N THR A 37 -2.42 4.87 7.99
CA THR A 37 -1.94 5.75 6.94
C THR A 37 -0.42 5.63 6.85
N LEU A 38 0.08 5.26 5.67
CA LEU A 38 1.50 5.12 5.41
C LEU A 38 2.04 6.40 4.75
N ARG A 39 3.12 6.94 5.30
CA ARG A 39 3.81 8.12 4.75
C ARG A 39 5.23 7.73 4.34
N VAL A 40 5.57 7.92 3.07
CA VAL A 40 6.92 7.76 2.54
C VAL A 40 7.44 9.13 2.13
N GLN A 41 8.52 9.58 2.76
CA GLN A 41 9.08 10.91 2.49
C GLN A 41 10.43 10.80 1.80
N VAL A 42 10.65 11.66 0.81
CA VAL A 42 11.98 11.87 0.22
C VAL A 42 12.80 12.71 1.19
N PRO A 43 13.97 12.22 1.67
CA PRO A 43 14.84 13.00 2.54
C PRO A 43 15.23 14.34 1.91
N PHE A 44 15.31 15.41 2.71
CA PHE A 44 15.72 16.75 2.23
C PHE A 44 17.13 16.76 1.64
N ASN A 45 17.99 15.86 2.09
CA ASN A 45 19.36 15.68 1.59
C ASN A 45 19.47 14.59 0.49
N SER A 46 18.34 14.20 -0.12
CA SER A 46 18.36 13.19 -1.19
C SER A 46 19.23 13.67 -2.36
N ARG A 47 20.21 12.84 -2.73
CA ARG A 47 21.09 13.09 -3.89
C ARG A 47 20.53 12.54 -5.20
N GLY A 48 19.44 11.77 -5.13
CA GLY A 48 18.80 11.13 -6.29
C GLY A 48 17.36 11.60 -6.47
N HIS A 49 16.84 11.42 -7.68
CA HIS A 49 15.44 11.66 -7.99
C HIS A 49 14.57 10.50 -7.53
N ALA A 50 13.48 10.81 -6.85
CA ALA A 50 12.45 9.84 -6.49
C ALA A 50 11.27 9.93 -7.45
N TRP A 51 10.61 8.80 -7.70
CA TRP A 51 9.46 8.71 -8.59
C TRP A 51 8.36 7.88 -7.93
N ALA A 52 7.13 8.37 -8.01
CA ALA A 52 5.94 7.62 -7.64
C ALA A 52 5.17 7.23 -8.91
N SER A 53 4.71 5.99 -9.00
CA SER A 53 3.83 5.51 -10.07
C SER A 53 2.60 4.85 -9.44
N PHE A 54 1.44 5.06 -10.04
CA PHE A 54 0.16 4.53 -9.57
C PHE A 54 -0.32 3.49 -10.60
N ASP A 55 -0.57 2.26 -10.16
CA ASP A 55 -0.89 1.11 -11.03
C ASP A 55 0.08 0.89 -12.21
N GLY A 56 1.36 1.24 -12.01
CA GLY A 56 2.40 1.15 -13.04
C GLY A 56 2.33 2.24 -14.12
N LYS A 57 1.41 3.20 -13.99
CA LYS A 57 1.22 4.36 -14.88
C LYS A 57 1.51 5.67 -14.12
N ASP A 58 1.43 6.78 -14.85
CA ASP A 58 1.47 8.15 -14.30
C ASP A 58 2.63 8.42 -13.34
N ARG A 59 3.87 8.24 -13.84
CA ARG A 59 5.08 8.55 -13.07
C ARG A 59 5.14 10.03 -12.74
N ARG A 60 5.16 10.34 -11.45
CA ARG A 60 5.38 11.68 -10.91
C ARG A 60 6.72 11.73 -10.21
N GLN A 61 7.52 12.73 -10.56
CA GLN A 61 8.79 12.99 -9.87
C GLN A 61 8.49 13.64 -8.51
N LEU A 62 9.17 13.16 -7.48
CA LEU A 62 9.10 13.72 -6.12
C LEU A 62 10.38 14.52 -5.85
N ALA A 63 10.22 15.73 -5.33
CA ALA A 63 11.32 16.57 -4.88
C ALA A 63 11.76 16.22 -3.44
N PRO A 64 12.98 16.58 -3.03
CA PRO A 64 13.40 16.47 -1.63
C PRO A 64 12.42 17.20 -0.70
N GLY A 65 11.95 16.53 0.35
CA GLY A 65 10.93 17.04 1.26
C GLY A 65 9.50 16.61 0.93
N ASP A 66 9.22 16.19 -0.31
CA ASP A 66 7.90 15.68 -0.68
C ASP A 66 7.63 14.34 0.01
N ALA A 67 6.34 14.08 0.25
CA ALA A 67 5.89 12.83 0.85
C ALA A 67 4.70 12.24 0.10
N LEU A 68 4.76 10.92 -0.12
CA LEU A 68 3.63 10.10 -0.53
C LEU A 68 2.85 9.68 0.71
N VAL A 69 1.54 9.92 0.70
CA VAL A 69 0.62 9.50 1.76
C VAL A 69 -0.36 8.50 1.15
N VAL A 70 -0.40 7.29 1.73
CA VAL A 70 -1.24 6.19 1.28
C VAL A 70 -2.20 5.81 2.39
N SER A 71 -3.49 5.82 2.10
CA SER A 71 -4.56 5.41 3.00
C SER A 71 -5.60 4.61 2.22
N MET A 72 -6.39 3.80 2.92
CA MET A 72 -7.49 3.08 2.29
C MET A 72 -8.51 4.07 1.70
N ALA A 73 -8.94 3.80 0.47
CA ALA A 73 -10.00 4.57 -0.17
C ALA A 73 -11.36 4.25 0.48
N PRO A 74 -12.24 5.25 0.64
CA PRO A 74 -13.59 5.02 1.18
C PRO A 74 -14.49 4.24 0.21
N CYS A 75 -14.16 4.27 -1.09
CA CYS A 75 -14.95 3.68 -2.16
C CYS A 75 -14.10 2.63 -2.90
N PRO A 76 -14.24 1.33 -2.59
CA PRO A 76 -13.50 0.28 -3.30
C PRO A 76 -14.00 0.14 -4.74
N VAL A 77 -13.10 -0.25 -5.64
CA VAL A 77 -13.47 -0.54 -7.03
C VAL A 77 -14.29 -1.83 -7.07
N PRO A 78 -15.51 -1.84 -7.65
CA PRO A 78 -16.33 -3.05 -7.71
C PRO A 78 -15.67 -4.07 -8.64
N THR A 79 -15.30 -5.23 -8.10
CA THR A 79 -14.84 -6.37 -8.90
C THR A 79 -16.05 -7.15 -9.39
N ALA A 80 -16.24 -7.21 -10.71
CA ALA A 80 -17.21 -8.13 -11.32
C ALA A 80 -16.59 -9.52 -11.40
N CYS A 81 -17.16 -10.48 -10.67
CA CYS A 81 -16.84 -11.89 -10.82
C CYS A 81 -17.95 -12.54 -11.65
N GLN A 82 -17.63 -13.12 -12.81
CA GLN A 82 -18.54 -14.05 -13.46
C GLN A 82 -18.61 -15.32 -12.60
N VAL A 83 -19.82 -15.72 -12.24
CA VAL A 83 -20.13 -16.99 -11.57
C VAL A 83 -20.55 -18.01 -12.61
#